data_AF-A0A660QNW1-F1
#
_entry.id   AF-A0A660QNW1-F1
#
_cell.length_a   1.000
_cell.length_b   1.000
_cell.length_c   1.000
_cell.angle_alpha   90.00
_cell.angle_beta   90.00
_cell.angle_gamma   90.00
#
_symmetry.space_group_name_H-M   'P 1'
#
loop_
_entity.id
_entity.type
_entity.pdbx_description
1 polymer ?
#
loop_
_entity_poly.entity_id
_entity_poly.type
_entity_poly.pdbx_seq_one_letter_code
_entity_poly.pdbx_strand_id
1 'polypeptide(L)'
;MKIVDETIGKFRVISIPFDNVKTTSCAFIVKSGSADEPDPLAGVSHYLEHVVFRGTKKYDHFQLKYIVESVGGVLNAFTERRATVFYIKVPEMNFLKSFDVLKSLVFEPTIDEESVEIERKVILEEYKMNRDDPVSYLHDLLFENVWEGPFGRPILGYEDTIRSISKEELVEYHDKMYFPRNMIVVLAGRVNGAFIDVVRKELEKIDKEGEKKDNGFPNFTYPSSAIYEVRNDMEQVHVALAKPVPGMESSDYPAMALLNTALGSGMSSLLFHEIREKEGLVYDIYSQIYALRETGVLVIYSSMSP
;
A
#
# COMPACT_ATOMS: atom_id res chain seq x y z
N MET A 1 15.02 -9.49 -20.83
CA MET A 1 15.02 -8.41 -19.82
C MET A 1 16.11 -8.73 -18.82
N LYS A 2 17.10 -7.86 -18.62
CA LYS A 2 18.21 -8.12 -17.70
C LYS A 2 17.91 -7.45 -16.35
N ILE A 3 17.38 -8.20 -15.39
CA ILE A 3 17.18 -7.69 -14.02
C ILE A 3 18.54 -7.69 -13.32
N VAL A 4 18.87 -6.58 -12.66
CA VAL A 4 20.05 -6.45 -11.79
C VAL A 4 19.56 -6.27 -10.37
N ASP A 5 19.98 -7.15 -9.47
CA ASP A 5 19.71 -7.08 -8.03
C ASP A 5 21.04 -6.93 -7.32
N GLU A 6 21.30 -5.74 -6.76
CA GLU A 6 22.56 -5.40 -6.13
C GLU A 6 22.35 -4.66 -4.80
N THR A 7 23.40 -4.57 -4.00
CA THR A 7 23.42 -3.73 -2.80
C THR A 7 24.19 -2.45 -3.10
N ILE A 8 23.56 -1.30 -2.89
CA ILE A 8 24.15 0.02 -3.04
C ILE A 8 24.12 0.73 -1.69
N GLY A 9 25.29 1.02 -1.13
CA GLY A 9 25.40 1.44 0.27
C GLY A 9 24.76 0.38 1.18
N LYS A 10 23.65 0.74 1.83
CA LYS A 10 22.87 -0.14 2.71
C LYS A 10 21.50 -0.53 2.12
N PHE A 11 21.20 -0.10 0.90
CA PHE A 11 19.95 -0.42 0.20
C PHE A 11 20.10 -1.68 -0.65
N ARG A 12 19.04 -2.49 -0.71
CA ARG A 12 18.83 -3.41 -1.83
C ARG A 12 18.25 -2.62 -3.01
N VAL A 13 18.88 -2.70 -4.17
CA VAL A 13 18.48 -1.98 -5.38
C VAL A 13 18.21 -2.97 -6.50
N ILE A 14 17.00 -2.92 -7.06
CA ILE A 14 16.56 -3.74 -8.19
C ILE A 14 16.41 -2.84 -9.41
N SER A 15 17.22 -3.06 -10.43
CA SER A 15 17.15 -2.34 -11.70
C SER A 15 16.59 -3.21 -12.81
N ILE A 16 15.58 -2.68 -13.53
CA ILE A 16 14.87 -3.33 -14.63
C ILE A 16 14.96 -2.40 -15.87
N PRO A 17 16.05 -2.48 -16.65
CA PRO A 17 16.26 -1.66 -17.83
C PRO A 17 15.34 -2.08 -18.99
N PHE A 18 14.77 -1.09 -19.66
CA PHE A 18 14.00 -1.20 -20.90
C PHE A 18 14.62 -0.25 -21.93
N ASP A 19 15.14 -0.81 -23.04
CA ASP A 19 15.86 0.00 -24.02
C ASP A 19 14.94 0.88 -24.88
N ASN A 20 13.69 0.43 -25.09
CA ASN A 20 12.74 1.03 -26.04
C ASN A 20 11.77 2.05 -25.39
N VAL A 21 12.02 2.46 -24.15
CA VAL A 21 11.20 3.48 -23.47
C VAL A 21 11.98 4.77 -23.28
N LYS A 22 11.26 5.87 -23.05
CA LYS A 22 11.81 7.21 -22.81
C LYS A 22 11.49 7.76 -21.43
N THR A 23 11.04 6.90 -20.54
CA THR A 23 10.67 7.22 -19.17
C THR A 23 11.45 6.34 -18.20
N THR A 24 11.65 6.85 -16.99
CA THR A 24 12.25 6.13 -15.87
C THR A 24 11.35 6.28 -14.66
N SER A 25 11.16 5.18 -13.95
CA SER A 25 10.44 5.11 -12.70
C SER A 25 11.41 4.72 -11.58
N CYS A 26 11.22 5.30 -10.41
CA CYS A 26 11.93 4.92 -9.20
C CYS A 26 10.91 4.77 -8.07
N ALA A 27 11.02 3.72 -7.28
CA ALA A 27 10.24 3.52 -6.07
C ALA A 27 11.15 3.26 -4.88
N PHE A 28 10.89 3.94 -3.77
CA PHE A 28 11.33 3.50 -2.45
C PHE A 28 10.19 2.69 -1.84
N ILE A 29 10.45 1.40 -1.62
CA ILE A 29 9.52 0.49 -0.95
C ILE A 29 10.04 0.34 0.47
N VAL A 30 9.39 1.01 1.43
CA VAL A 30 9.61 0.78 2.85
C VAL A 30 8.93 -0.53 3.18
N LYS A 31 9.68 -1.51 3.72
CA LYS A 31 9.13 -2.79 4.18
C LYS A 31 8.41 -2.61 5.50
N SER A 32 7.53 -1.61 5.61
CA SER A 32 6.69 -1.32 6.76
C SER A 32 5.34 -0.82 6.29
N GLY A 33 4.26 -1.32 6.89
CA GLY A 33 2.89 -0.91 6.59
C GLY A 33 1.98 -1.08 7.80
N SER A 34 0.65 -1.13 7.59
CA SER A 34 -0.30 -1.18 8.71
C SER A 34 -0.15 -2.38 9.64
N ALA A 35 0.36 -3.50 9.14
CA ALA A 35 0.62 -4.70 9.94
C ALA A 35 1.88 -4.60 10.82
N ASP A 36 2.63 -3.51 10.71
CA ASP A 36 3.85 -3.28 11.48
C ASP A 36 3.69 -2.21 12.57
N GLU A 37 2.50 -1.65 12.69
CA GLU A 37 2.20 -0.56 13.61
C GLU A 37 1.93 -1.10 15.02
N PRO A 38 2.40 -0.40 16.06
CA PRO A 38 1.92 -0.62 17.43
C PRO A 38 0.41 -0.38 17.52
N ASP A 39 -0.28 -1.13 18.39
CA ASP A 39 -1.75 -1.00 18.56
C ASP A 39 -2.24 0.43 18.86
N PRO A 40 -1.58 1.23 19.72
CA PRO A 40 -1.99 2.62 19.96
C PRO A 40 -1.83 3.55 18.75
N LEU A 41 -1.07 3.12 17.73
CA LEU A 41 -0.71 3.90 16.55
C LEU A 41 -1.29 3.30 15.26
N ALA A 42 -2.38 2.54 15.34
CA ALA A 42 -3.04 2.01 14.15
C ALA A 42 -3.39 3.15 13.17
N GLY A 43 -2.94 3.04 11.92
CA GLY A 43 -3.05 4.06 10.88
C GLY A 43 -1.84 4.99 10.71
N VAL A 44 -0.81 4.89 11.58
CA VAL A 44 0.35 5.81 11.55
C VAL A 44 1.15 5.76 10.25
N SER A 45 1.22 4.61 9.56
CA SER A 45 1.93 4.49 8.28
C SER A 45 1.22 5.27 7.19
N HIS A 46 -0.11 5.15 7.11
CA HIS A 46 -0.94 5.90 6.17
C HIS A 46 -0.95 7.41 6.50
N TYR A 47 -1.02 7.75 7.78
CA TYR A 47 -0.94 9.14 8.21
C TYR A 47 0.43 9.77 7.83
N LEU A 48 1.52 9.05 8.09
CA LEU A 48 2.85 9.50 7.68
C LEU A 48 2.95 9.65 6.16
N GLU A 49 2.38 8.72 5.39
CA GLU A 49 2.30 8.81 3.93
C GLU A 49 1.69 10.14 3.47
N HIS A 50 0.61 10.61 4.10
CA HIS A 50 0.00 11.91 3.82
C HIS A 50 0.91 13.08 4.21
N VAL A 51 1.40 13.07 5.45
CA VAL A 51 2.10 14.22 6.04
C VAL A 51 3.42 14.50 5.33
N VAL A 52 4.13 13.49 4.81
CA VAL A 52 5.40 13.74 4.11
C VAL A 52 5.22 14.59 2.84
N PHE A 53 4.04 14.59 2.21
CA PHE A 53 3.77 15.45 1.06
C PHE A 53 3.59 16.93 1.41
N ARG A 54 3.51 17.31 2.69
CA ARG A 54 3.38 18.71 3.11
C ARG A 54 4.66 19.51 3.01
N GLY A 55 5.81 18.85 2.94
CA GLY A 55 7.07 19.53 2.72
C GLY A 55 8.25 18.73 3.23
N THR A 56 9.42 19.14 2.76
CA THR A 56 10.71 18.60 3.16
C THR A 56 11.65 19.74 3.50
N LYS A 57 12.84 19.41 4.03
CA LYS A 57 13.89 20.39 4.28
C LYS A 57 14.33 21.17 3.02
N LYS A 58 14.06 20.63 1.82
CA LYS A 58 14.49 21.21 0.54
C LYS A 58 13.34 21.78 -0.30
N TYR A 59 12.15 21.21 -0.17
CA TYR A 59 11.04 21.49 -1.07
C TYR A 59 9.77 21.73 -0.25
N ASP A 60 9.09 22.84 -0.51
CA ASP A 60 7.76 23.08 0.04
C ASP A 60 6.68 22.18 -0.62
N HIS A 61 5.47 22.18 -0.06
CA HIS A 61 4.33 21.42 -0.55
C HIS A 61 4.08 21.57 -2.07
N PHE A 62 4.19 22.80 -2.58
CA PHE A 62 3.93 23.08 -3.99
C PHE A 62 5.08 22.58 -4.86
N GLN A 63 6.32 22.83 -4.46
CA GLN A 63 7.52 22.44 -5.20
C GLN A 63 7.63 20.92 -5.39
N LEU A 64 7.26 20.13 -4.37
CA LEU A 64 7.26 18.67 -4.45
C LEU A 64 6.48 18.16 -5.66
N LYS A 65 5.27 18.69 -5.87
CA LYS A 65 4.40 18.32 -6.99
C LYS A 65 4.83 19.01 -8.28
N TYR A 66 5.06 20.32 -8.23
CA TYR A 66 5.34 21.13 -9.41
C TYR A 66 6.58 20.65 -10.19
N ILE A 67 7.66 20.29 -9.50
CA ILE A 67 8.90 19.82 -10.16
C ILE A 67 8.66 18.55 -11.00
N VAL A 68 7.78 17.67 -10.53
CA VAL A 68 7.48 16.40 -11.19
C VAL A 68 6.36 16.55 -12.22
N GLU A 69 5.28 17.26 -11.89
CA GLU A 69 4.11 17.43 -12.77
C GLU A 69 4.41 18.34 -13.97
N SER A 70 5.26 19.37 -13.80
CA SER A 70 5.62 20.28 -14.90
C SER A 70 6.33 19.61 -16.07
N VAL A 71 6.85 18.40 -15.87
CA VAL A 71 7.49 17.57 -16.90
C VAL A 71 6.59 16.40 -17.36
N GLY A 72 5.30 16.43 -17.00
CA GLY A 72 4.35 15.35 -17.25
C GLY A 72 4.60 14.10 -16.40
N GLY A 73 5.31 14.26 -15.29
CA GLY A 73 5.64 13.19 -14.37
C GLY A 73 4.53 12.85 -13.39
N VAL A 74 4.69 11.71 -12.73
CA VAL A 74 3.87 11.29 -11.59
C VAL A 74 4.77 11.17 -10.37
N LEU A 75 4.36 11.77 -9.26
CA LEU A 75 4.88 11.51 -7.91
C LEU A 75 3.69 11.04 -7.08
N ASN A 76 3.79 9.86 -6.47
CA ASN A 76 2.70 9.34 -5.66
C ASN A 76 3.22 8.40 -4.57
N ALA A 77 2.33 8.05 -3.65
CA ALA A 77 2.57 7.04 -2.65
C ALA A 77 1.32 6.16 -2.45
N PHE A 78 1.51 5.05 -1.75
CA PHE A 78 0.42 4.26 -1.19
C PHE A 78 0.93 3.39 -0.04
N THR A 79 0.04 3.07 0.88
CA THR A 79 0.29 2.21 2.04
C THR A 79 -0.46 0.89 1.89
N GLU A 80 0.23 -0.19 2.19
CA GLU A 80 -0.26 -1.56 2.24
C GLU A 80 0.00 -2.16 3.62
N ARG A 81 -0.46 -3.39 3.87
CA ARG A 81 -0.22 -4.06 5.17
C ARG A 81 1.26 -4.23 5.51
N ARG A 82 2.12 -4.52 4.53
CA ARG A 82 3.57 -4.79 4.76
C ARG A 82 4.51 -3.80 4.10
N ALA A 83 3.97 -2.79 3.41
CA ALA A 83 4.77 -1.87 2.63
C ALA A 83 4.17 -0.49 2.57
N THR A 84 5.03 0.52 2.52
CA THR A 84 4.66 1.89 2.16
C THR A 84 5.55 2.26 0.99
N VAL A 85 4.95 2.64 -0.13
CA VAL A 85 5.66 2.82 -1.40
C VAL A 85 5.59 4.28 -1.78
N PHE A 86 6.74 4.91 -2.02
CA PHE A 86 6.84 6.24 -2.60
C PHE A 86 7.51 6.12 -3.96
N TYR A 87 6.90 6.65 -5.01
CA TYR A 87 7.44 6.48 -6.35
C TYR A 87 7.28 7.69 -7.24
N ILE A 88 8.16 7.75 -8.23
CA ILE A 88 8.11 8.68 -9.35
C ILE A 88 8.09 7.92 -10.67
N LYS A 89 7.49 8.54 -11.70
CA LYS A 89 7.63 8.15 -13.10
C LYS A 89 7.73 9.40 -13.95
N VAL A 90 8.86 9.57 -14.65
CA VAL A 90 9.18 10.80 -15.39
C VAL A 90 9.91 10.51 -16.70
N PRO A 91 9.98 11.46 -17.65
CA PRO A 91 10.90 11.37 -18.78
C PRO A 91 12.36 11.18 -18.32
N GLU A 92 13.15 10.40 -19.07
CA GLU A 92 14.54 10.03 -18.69
C GLU A 92 15.42 11.26 -18.39
N MET A 93 15.21 12.36 -19.14
CA MET A 93 15.97 13.61 -19.01
C MET A 93 15.69 14.37 -17.70
N ASN A 94 14.56 14.11 -17.03
CA ASN A 94 14.16 14.78 -15.78
C ASN A 94 14.33 13.88 -14.55
N PHE A 95 14.85 12.66 -14.74
CA PHE A 95 14.92 11.65 -13.69
C PHE A 95 15.71 12.12 -12.46
N LEU A 96 16.93 12.63 -12.64
CA LEU A 96 17.80 12.98 -11.51
C LEU A 96 17.21 14.07 -10.60
N LYS A 97 16.55 15.08 -11.19
CA LYS A 97 15.90 16.13 -10.41
C LYS A 97 14.70 15.58 -9.64
N SER A 98 13.90 14.73 -10.28
CA SER A 98 12.73 14.09 -9.67
C SER A 98 13.12 13.07 -8.60
N PHE A 99 14.26 12.39 -8.77
CA PHE A 99 14.82 11.47 -7.78
C PHE A 99 15.28 12.21 -6.51
N ASP A 100 15.87 13.41 -6.63
CA ASP A 100 16.20 14.22 -5.44
C ASP A 100 14.93 14.68 -4.71
N VAL A 101 13.85 14.99 -5.42
CA VAL A 101 12.52 15.26 -4.82
C VAL A 101 12.03 14.03 -4.05
N LEU A 102 11.98 12.86 -4.69
CA LEU A 102 11.53 11.62 -4.06
C LEU A 102 12.36 11.24 -2.83
N LYS A 103 13.69 11.35 -2.93
CA LYS A 103 14.60 11.09 -1.81
C LYS A 103 14.34 12.08 -0.65
N SER A 104 14.16 13.36 -0.94
CA SER A 104 13.88 14.36 0.10
C SER A 104 12.52 14.09 0.77
N LEU A 105 11.50 13.68 0.00
CA LEU A 105 10.19 13.27 0.50
C LEU A 105 10.30 12.12 1.51
N VAL A 106 11.08 11.10 1.17
CA VAL A 106 11.20 9.88 1.98
C VAL A 106 12.07 10.08 3.22
N PHE A 107 13.16 10.85 3.15
CA PHE A 107 14.17 10.88 4.22
C PHE A 107 14.27 12.21 4.99
N GLU A 108 13.74 13.30 4.44
CA GLU A 108 13.86 14.64 5.00
C GLU A 108 12.51 15.39 5.13
N PRO A 109 11.37 14.74 5.46
CA PRO A 109 10.11 15.45 5.65
C PRO A 109 10.20 16.41 6.85
N THR A 110 9.47 17.53 6.81
CA THR A 110 9.49 18.52 7.92
C THR A 110 8.66 18.09 9.12
N ILE A 111 7.56 17.36 8.90
CA ILE A 111 6.59 16.89 9.91
C ILE A 111 6.38 17.94 11.02
N ASP A 112 5.72 19.04 10.67
CA ASP A 112 5.35 20.11 11.60
C ASP A 112 3.88 19.99 12.07
N GLU A 113 3.56 20.67 13.17
CA GLU A 113 2.26 20.58 13.83
C GLU A 113 1.10 21.00 12.90
N GLU A 114 1.32 22.06 12.12
CA GLU A 114 0.32 22.57 11.19
C GLU A 114 -0.01 21.53 10.11
N SER A 115 1.02 20.93 9.51
CA SER A 115 0.88 19.87 8.51
C SER A 115 0.13 18.65 9.05
N VAL A 116 0.46 18.24 10.29
CA VAL A 116 -0.19 17.13 10.99
C VAL A 116 -1.68 17.44 11.21
N GLU A 117 -2.02 18.62 11.72
CA GLU A 117 -3.42 19.04 11.95
C GLU A 117 -4.25 19.14 10.67
N ILE A 118 -3.65 19.61 9.57
CA ILE A 118 -4.35 19.69 8.29
C ILE A 118 -4.61 18.28 7.76
N GLU A 119 -3.60 17.42 7.71
CA GLU A 119 -3.77 16.04 7.21
C GLU A 119 -4.68 15.20 8.09
N ARG A 120 -4.73 15.45 9.42
CA ARG A 120 -5.69 14.78 10.30
C ARG A 120 -7.12 14.92 9.80
N LYS A 121 -7.48 16.14 9.39
CA LYS A 121 -8.83 16.45 8.91
C LYS A 121 -9.10 15.73 7.59
N VAL A 122 -8.12 15.72 6.69
CA VAL A 122 -8.23 15.01 5.40
C VAL A 122 -8.45 13.51 5.62
N ILE A 123 -7.63 12.90 6.48
CA ILE A 123 -7.71 11.46 6.77
C ILE A 123 -9.01 11.10 7.51
N LEU A 124 -9.52 11.98 8.39
CA LEU A 124 -10.82 11.77 9.02
C LEU A 124 -11.99 11.82 8.02
N GLU A 125 -11.91 12.66 6.98
CA GLU A 125 -12.90 12.64 5.91
C GLU A 125 -12.75 11.39 5.04
N GLU A 126 -11.54 10.92 4.77
CA GLU A 126 -11.30 9.66 4.07
C GLU A 126 -11.84 8.45 4.84
N TYR A 127 -11.64 8.42 6.16
CA TYR A 127 -12.22 7.41 7.05
C TYR A 127 -13.75 7.38 6.95
N LYS A 128 -14.41 8.55 6.96
CA LYS A 128 -15.87 8.63 6.76
C LYS A 128 -16.28 8.14 5.38
N MET A 129 -15.55 8.52 4.34
CA MET A 129 -15.82 8.06 2.97
C MET A 129 -15.70 6.54 2.85
N ASN A 130 -14.70 5.93 3.48
CA ASN A 130 -14.55 4.46 3.55
C ASN A 130 -15.71 3.80 4.32
N ARG A 131 -16.14 4.39 5.45
CA ARG A 131 -17.30 3.93 6.24
C ARG A 131 -18.63 4.03 5.49
N ASP A 132 -18.76 5.03 4.62
CA ASP A 132 -19.94 5.25 3.79
C ASP A 132 -19.94 4.35 2.54
N ASP A 133 -18.78 3.87 2.09
CA ASP A 133 -18.68 2.86 1.03
C ASP A 133 -18.89 1.43 1.60
N PRO A 134 -20.04 0.78 1.33
CA PRO A 134 -20.37 -0.50 1.93
C PRO A 134 -19.40 -1.62 1.56
N VAL A 135 -18.77 -1.54 0.37
CA VAL A 135 -17.82 -2.55 -0.09
C VAL A 135 -16.51 -2.43 0.68
N SER A 136 -15.94 -1.24 0.75
CA SER A 136 -14.70 -0.99 1.50
C SER A 136 -14.87 -1.35 2.97
N TYR A 137 -15.94 -0.87 3.60
CA TYR A 137 -16.21 -1.17 5.01
C TYR A 137 -16.41 -2.68 5.27
N LEU A 138 -17.10 -3.40 4.37
CA LEU A 138 -17.26 -4.85 4.48
C LEU A 138 -15.93 -5.60 4.38
N HIS A 139 -15.02 -5.16 3.52
CA HIS A 139 -13.69 -5.75 3.41
C HIS A 139 -12.85 -5.50 4.67
N ASP A 140 -12.89 -4.30 5.23
CA ASP A 140 -12.22 -3.99 6.49
C ASP A 140 -12.76 -4.88 7.63
N LEU A 141 -14.08 -4.96 7.79
CA LEU A 141 -14.73 -5.84 8.76
C LEU A 141 -14.36 -7.32 8.54
N LEU A 142 -14.27 -7.76 7.28
CA LEU A 142 -13.86 -9.12 6.96
C LEU A 142 -12.42 -9.39 7.41
N PHE A 143 -11.46 -8.53 7.04
CA PHE A 143 -10.05 -8.74 7.38
C PHE A 143 -9.79 -8.67 8.88
N GLU A 144 -10.44 -7.77 9.60
CA GLU A 144 -10.36 -7.66 11.07
C GLU A 144 -10.76 -8.96 11.77
N ASN A 145 -11.67 -9.73 11.17
CA ASN A 145 -12.23 -10.93 11.78
C ASN A 145 -11.64 -12.24 11.26
N VAL A 146 -10.83 -12.20 10.20
CA VAL A 146 -10.17 -13.40 9.66
C VAL A 146 -8.65 -13.39 9.81
N TRP A 147 -8.02 -12.23 10.03
CA TRP A 147 -6.59 -12.15 10.33
C TRP A 147 -6.34 -11.61 11.73
N GLU A 148 -5.56 -12.35 12.51
CA GLU A 148 -5.21 -11.95 13.86
C GLU A 148 -4.26 -10.74 13.90
N GLY A 149 -4.44 -9.92 14.93
CA GLY A 149 -3.51 -8.84 15.27
C GLY A 149 -3.42 -7.75 14.20
N PRO A 150 -2.24 -7.10 14.08
CA PRO A 150 -2.02 -5.97 13.18
C PRO A 150 -2.47 -6.13 11.73
N PHE A 151 -2.43 -7.35 11.19
CA PHE A 151 -2.78 -7.63 9.79
C PHE A 151 -4.27 -7.50 9.49
N GLY A 152 -5.13 -7.74 10.49
CA GLY A 152 -6.57 -7.60 10.33
C GLY A 152 -7.02 -6.15 10.26
N ARG A 153 -6.24 -5.23 10.87
CA ARG A 153 -6.63 -3.82 11.02
C ARG A 153 -6.77 -3.10 9.66
N PRO A 154 -7.69 -2.11 9.57
CA PRO A 154 -7.78 -1.21 8.43
C PRO A 154 -6.47 -0.44 8.24
N ILE A 155 -6.09 -0.19 6.99
CA ILE A 155 -4.87 0.57 6.67
C ILE A 155 -4.96 2.02 7.19
N LEU A 156 -6.15 2.61 7.15
CA LEU A 156 -6.41 3.95 7.67
C LEU A 156 -6.30 4.04 9.20
N GLY A 157 -6.37 2.90 9.89
CA GLY A 157 -6.54 2.85 11.35
C GLY A 157 -7.98 3.11 11.79
N TYR A 158 -8.12 3.64 13.01
CA TYR A 158 -9.41 3.90 13.65
C TYR A 158 -9.59 5.40 13.88
N GLU A 159 -10.84 5.86 13.97
CA GLU A 159 -11.13 7.27 14.22
C GLU A 159 -10.39 7.80 15.46
N ASP A 160 -10.36 7.03 16.56
CA ASP A 160 -9.69 7.43 17.80
C ASP A 160 -8.17 7.52 17.65
N THR A 161 -7.54 6.61 16.91
CA THR A 161 -6.08 6.65 16.68
C THR A 161 -5.72 7.80 15.74
N ILE A 162 -6.46 8.00 14.64
CA ILE A 162 -6.28 9.15 13.74
C ILE A 162 -6.36 10.48 14.53
N ARG A 163 -7.30 10.57 15.49
CA ARG A 163 -7.47 11.75 16.34
C ARG A 163 -6.34 11.99 17.33
N SER A 164 -5.73 10.92 17.82
CA SER A 164 -4.78 10.98 18.94
C SER A 164 -3.31 10.96 18.54
N ILE A 165 -2.96 10.40 17.37
CA ILE A 165 -1.58 10.37 16.86
C ILE A 165 -1.01 11.80 16.83
N SER A 166 0.09 11.98 17.56
CA SER A 166 0.82 13.23 17.69
C SER A 166 1.92 13.37 16.64
N LYS A 167 2.41 14.60 16.47
CA LYS A 167 3.57 14.89 15.64
C LYS A 167 4.80 14.11 16.11
N GLU A 168 5.04 14.05 17.42
CA GLU A 168 6.20 13.36 18.01
C GLU A 168 6.17 11.86 17.67
N GLU A 169 4.99 11.22 17.74
CA GLU A 169 4.82 9.82 17.36
C GLU A 169 5.05 9.58 15.86
N LEU A 170 4.63 10.49 14.99
CA LEU A 170 4.90 10.41 13.55
C LEU A 170 6.41 10.54 13.25
N VAL A 171 7.09 11.46 13.91
CA VAL A 171 8.56 11.63 13.80
C VAL A 171 9.28 10.38 14.31
N GLU A 172 8.90 9.87 15.48
CA GLU A 172 9.51 8.66 16.04
C GLU A 172 9.27 7.45 15.15
N TYR A 173 8.05 7.28 14.63
CA TYR A 173 7.71 6.20 13.71
C TYR A 173 8.50 6.30 12.39
N HIS A 174 8.64 7.51 11.83
CA HIS A 174 9.49 7.76 10.66
C HIS A 174 10.93 7.34 10.93
N ASP A 175 11.55 7.84 12.00
CA ASP A 175 12.94 7.54 12.32
C ASP A 175 13.18 6.04 12.58
N LYS A 176 12.20 5.35 13.17
CA LYS A 176 12.26 3.92 13.44
C LYS A 176 12.11 3.05 12.19
N MET A 177 11.23 3.42 11.26
CA MET A 177 10.88 2.56 10.11
C MET A 177 11.60 2.94 8.81
N TYR A 178 12.03 4.20 8.65
CA TYR A 178 12.54 4.75 7.39
C TYR A 178 14.07 4.77 7.34
N PHE A 179 14.66 3.58 7.27
CA PHE A 179 16.11 3.39 7.14
C PHE A 179 16.48 2.45 5.98
N PRO A 180 17.66 2.59 5.35
CA PRO A 180 18.07 1.86 4.14
C PRO A 180 17.87 0.34 4.15
N ARG A 181 18.26 -0.36 5.23
CA ARG A 181 18.13 -1.83 5.31
C ARG A 181 16.66 -2.29 5.41
N ASN A 182 15.74 -1.39 5.78
CA ASN A 182 14.30 -1.62 5.75
C ASN A 182 13.66 -1.25 4.40
N MET A 183 14.45 -0.92 3.38
CA MET A 183 13.92 -0.46 2.11
C MET A 183 14.44 -1.29 0.93
N ILE A 184 13.65 -1.29 -0.14
CA ILE A 184 14.06 -1.72 -1.47
C ILE A 184 13.91 -0.52 -2.39
N VAL A 185 14.93 -0.23 -3.19
CA VAL A 185 14.84 0.77 -4.26
C VAL A 185 14.64 0.03 -5.57
N VAL A 186 13.57 0.36 -6.29
CA VAL A 186 13.30 -0.23 -7.61
C VAL A 186 13.45 0.84 -8.68
N LEU A 187 14.30 0.57 -9.67
CA LEU A 187 14.49 1.42 -10.85
C LEU A 187 14.01 0.67 -12.08
N ALA A 188 13.06 1.22 -12.81
CA ALA A 188 12.52 0.59 -14.00
C ALA A 188 12.35 1.60 -15.14
N GLY A 189 12.69 1.21 -16.36
CA GLY A 189 12.55 2.04 -17.55
C GLY A 189 13.88 2.27 -18.24
N ARG A 190 14.11 3.47 -18.78
CA ARG A 190 15.36 3.76 -19.46
C ARG A 190 16.50 3.98 -18.48
N VAL A 191 17.17 2.87 -18.14
CA VAL A 191 18.24 2.87 -17.16
C VAL A 191 19.64 2.79 -17.84
N ASN A 192 20.49 3.81 -17.71
CA ASN A 192 21.82 3.99 -18.31
C ASN A 192 22.90 4.22 -17.22
N GLY A 193 24.16 3.96 -17.58
CA GLY A 193 25.30 4.01 -16.64
C GLY A 193 25.50 5.37 -15.95
N ALA A 194 25.24 6.48 -16.65
CA ALA A 194 25.57 7.80 -16.14
C ALA A 194 24.69 8.22 -14.96
N PHE A 195 23.36 8.01 -15.03
CA PHE A 195 22.50 8.40 -13.91
C PHE A 195 22.49 7.33 -12.79
N ILE A 196 22.73 6.04 -13.06
CA ILE A 196 22.82 5.02 -11.99
C ILE A 196 23.99 5.31 -11.05
N ASP A 197 25.11 5.84 -11.59
CA ASP A 197 26.24 6.27 -10.76
C ASP A 197 25.88 7.48 -9.87
N VAL A 198 24.99 8.36 -10.33
CA VAL A 198 24.47 9.46 -9.51
C VAL A 198 23.53 8.91 -8.43
N VAL A 199 22.59 8.03 -8.79
CA VAL A 199 21.71 7.38 -7.80
C VAL A 199 22.55 6.66 -6.73
N ARG A 200 23.59 5.93 -7.15
CA ARG A 200 24.52 5.24 -6.24
C ARG A 200 25.12 6.21 -5.22
N LYS A 201 25.72 7.30 -5.71
CA LYS A 201 26.30 8.34 -4.84
C LYS A 201 25.27 9.00 -3.92
N GLU A 202 24.05 9.20 -4.38
CA GLU A 202 22.99 9.80 -3.57
C GLU A 202 22.46 8.84 -2.48
N LEU A 203 22.35 7.55 -2.79
CA LEU A 203 21.95 6.52 -1.82
C LEU A 203 23.04 6.26 -0.78
N GLU A 204 24.32 6.29 -1.19
CA GLU A 204 25.47 6.14 -0.27
C GLU A 204 25.57 7.27 0.77
N LYS A 205 25.00 8.44 0.50
CA LYS A 205 24.94 9.55 1.46
C LYS A 205 23.91 9.34 2.58
N ILE A 206 23.00 8.38 2.44
CA ILE A 206 21.93 8.15 3.41
C ILE A 206 22.48 7.23 4.50
N ASP A 207 22.96 7.84 5.57
CA ASP A 207 23.47 7.15 6.74
C ASP A 207 22.44 7.11 7.88
N LYS A 208 21.31 6.42 7.63
CA LYS A 208 20.36 6.04 8.68
C LYS A 208 20.56 4.58 9.05
N GLU A 209 20.45 4.29 10.33
CA GLU A 209 20.55 2.95 10.90
C GLU A 209 19.26 2.63 11.64
N GLY A 210 18.91 1.36 11.65
CA GLY A 210 17.70 0.90 12.31
C GLY A 210 17.62 -0.61 12.29
N GLU A 211 16.66 -1.10 13.08
CA GLU A 211 16.31 -2.50 13.16
C GLU A 211 14.80 -2.61 13.20
N LYS A 212 14.26 -3.46 12.33
CA LYS A 212 12.86 -3.81 12.31
C LYS A 212 12.74 -5.28 12.70
N LYS A 213 11.91 -5.55 13.69
CA LYS A 213 11.53 -6.92 14.05
C LYS A 213 10.57 -7.47 13.00
N ASP A 214 10.76 -8.73 12.65
CA ASP A 214 9.78 -9.44 11.85
C ASP A 214 8.60 -9.82 12.74
N ASN A 215 7.42 -9.33 12.39
CA ASN A 215 6.17 -9.64 13.09
C ASN A 215 5.54 -10.95 12.59
N GLY A 216 6.21 -11.67 11.69
CA GLY A 216 5.71 -12.91 11.11
C GLY A 216 4.60 -12.67 10.10
N PHE A 217 3.63 -13.57 10.05
CA PHE A 217 2.45 -13.52 9.20
C PHE A 217 1.21 -13.91 10.01
N PRO A 218 0.01 -13.46 9.64
CA PRO A 218 -1.19 -13.70 10.44
C PRO A 218 -1.66 -15.14 10.32
N ASN A 219 -2.24 -15.67 11.40
CA ASN A 219 -3.08 -16.86 11.32
C ASN A 219 -4.46 -16.48 10.77
N PHE A 220 -5.08 -17.43 10.07
CA PHE A 220 -6.47 -17.31 9.67
C PHE A 220 -7.38 -17.75 10.82
N THR A 221 -8.37 -16.93 11.15
CA THR A 221 -9.38 -17.22 12.18
C THR A 221 -10.76 -17.44 11.56
N TYR A 222 -11.49 -18.40 12.12
CA TYR A 222 -12.91 -18.58 11.84
C TYR A 222 -13.72 -17.93 12.97
N PRO A 223 -14.51 -16.88 12.69
CA PRO A 223 -15.42 -16.36 13.70
C PRO A 223 -16.44 -17.44 14.08
N SER A 224 -16.88 -17.45 15.35
CA SER A 224 -17.83 -18.45 15.88
C SER A 224 -19.23 -18.34 15.27
N SER A 225 -19.55 -17.20 14.66
CA SER A 225 -20.82 -16.90 14.00
C SER A 225 -20.60 -15.95 12.84
N ALA A 226 -21.60 -15.81 11.96
CA ALA A 226 -21.61 -14.74 10.97
C ALA A 226 -21.57 -13.38 11.68
N ILE A 227 -20.83 -12.44 11.09
CA ILE A 227 -20.74 -11.05 11.53
C ILE A 227 -21.54 -10.23 10.55
N TYR A 228 -22.42 -9.37 11.06
CA TYR A 228 -23.30 -8.56 10.24
C TYR A 228 -23.63 -7.25 10.95
N GLU A 229 -23.90 -6.23 10.15
CA GLU A 229 -24.39 -4.93 10.57
C GLU A 229 -25.68 -4.64 9.80
N VAL A 230 -26.73 -4.20 10.51
CA VAL A 230 -28.00 -3.81 9.88
C VAL A 230 -28.02 -2.30 9.76
N ARG A 231 -28.10 -1.82 8.51
CA ARG A 231 -28.13 -0.41 8.15
C ARG A 231 -29.44 -0.09 7.44
N ASN A 232 -30.10 0.99 7.87
CA ASN A 232 -31.39 1.41 7.32
C ASN A 232 -31.26 2.37 6.13
N ASP A 233 -30.03 2.78 5.81
CA ASP A 233 -29.66 3.67 4.72
C ASP A 233 -29.15 2.92 3.48
N MET A 234 -29.37 1.60 3.43
CA MET A 234 -28.85 0.70 2.39
C MET A 234 -29.97 0.17 1.49
N GLU A 235 -29.77 0.24 0.19
CA GLU A 235 -30.67 -0.33 -0.84
C GLU A 235 -30.27 -1.76 -1.26
N GLN A 236 -29.13 -2.25 -0.77
CA GLN A 236 -28.56 -3.56 -1.10
C GLN A 236 -27.99 -4.25 0.14
N VAL A 237 -28.03 -5.58 0.12
CA VAL A 237 -27.31 -6.43 1.07
C VAL A 237 -25.97 -6.81 0.45
N HIS A 238 -24.88 -6.53 1.16
CA HIS A 238 -23.53 -6.88 0.77
C HIS A 238 -23.03 -8.04 1.64
N VAL A 239 -22.51 -9.09 1.00
CA VAL A 239 -22.04 -10.30 1.68
C VAL A 239 -20.64 -10.63 1.21
N ALA A 240 -19.76 -10.99 2.15
CA ALA A 240 -18.44 -11.50 1.84
C ALA A 240 -18.14 -12.78 2.61
N LEU A 241 -17.47 -13.72 1.94
CA LEU A 241 -17.00 -14.98 2.52
C LEU A 241 -15.50 -15.09 2.32
N ALA A 242 -14.80 -15.56 3.35
CA ALA A 242 -13.35 -15.73 3.32
C ALA A 242 -12.94 -17.20 3.52
N LYS A 243 -11.91 -17.63 2.80
CA LYS A 243 -11.21 -18.89 3.04
C LYS A 243 -9.70 -18.66 3.01
N PRO A 244 -8.92 -19.31 3.90
CA PRO A 244 -7.47 -19.25 3.82
C PRO A 244 -6.99 -19.93 2.53
N VAL A 245 -5.96 -19.34 1.93
CA VAL A 245 -5.25 -19.93 0.79
C VAL A 245 -3.75 -19.81 1.03
N PRO A 246 -2.92 -20.63 0.35
CA PRO A 246 -1.47 -20.48 0.40
C PRO A 246 -1.01 -19.08 -0.06
N GLY A 247 0.06 -18.57 0.55
CA GLY A 247 0.71 -17.33 0.12
C GLY A 247 1.53 -17.49 -1.17
N MET A 248 2.05 -16.37 -1.68
CA MET A 248 2.76 -16.29 -2.97
C MET A 248 4.02 -17.18 -3.07
N GLU A 249 4.63 -17.55 -1.94
CA GLU A 249 5.83 -18.42 -1.93
C GLU A 249 5.49 -19.91 -2.04
N SER A 250 4.21 -20.28 -1.89
CA SER A 250 3.78 -21.66 -2.07
C SER A 250 3.81 -22.08 -3.54
N SER A 251 4.24 -23.31 -3.80
CA SER A 251 4.14 -23.95 -5.12
C SER A 251 2.70 -24.08 -5.63
N ASP A 252 1.72 -24.03 -4.72
CA ASP A 252 0.29 -24.15 -5.04
C ASP A 252 -0.35 -22.81 -5.42
N TYR A 253 0.32 -21.67 -5.17
CA TYR A 253 -0.22 -20.35 -5.45
C TYR A 253 -0.63 -20.16 -6.93
N PRO A 254 0.15 -20.60 -7.94
CA PRO A 254 -0.29 -20.53 -9.34
C PRO A 254 -1.58 -21.30 -9.61
N ALA A 255 -1.78 -22.46 -8.98
CA ALA A 255 -3.01 -23.23 -9.11
C ALA A 255 -4.20 -22.48 -8.47
N MET A 256 -3.98 -21.82 -7.33
CA MET A 256 -4.99 -20.99 -6.69
C MET A 256 -5.35 -19.75 -7.52
N ALA A 257 -4.39 -19.12 -8.18
CA ALA A 257 -4.66 -18.00 -9.09
C ALA A 257 -5.52 -18.43 -10.29
N LEU A 258 -5.27 -19.62 -10.84
CA LEU A 258 -6.12 -20.22 -11.88
C LEU A 258 -7.52 -20.55 -11.36
N LEU A 259 -7.63 -21.12 -10.16
CA LEU A 259 -8.93 -21.37 -9.51
C LEU A 259 -9.72 -20.07 -9.36
N ASN A 260 -9.12 -19.00 -8.84
CA ASN A 260 -9.78 -17.71 -8.68
C ASN A 260 -10.29 -17.17 -10.03
N THR A 261 -9.49 -17.31 -11.09
CA THR A 261 -9.86 -16.90 -12.45
C THR A 261 -11.10 -17.63 -12.95
N ALA A 262 -11.16 -18.96 -12.76
CA ALA A 262 -12.32 -19.75 -13.13
C ALA A 262 -13.54 -19.51 -12.22
N LEU A 263 -13.29 -19.20 -10.94
CA LEU A 263 -14.33 -19.03 -9.93
C LEU A 263 -15.08 -17.70 -10.09
N GLY A 264 -14.39 -16.56 -10.12
CA GLY A 264 -15.04 -15.26 -9.97
C GLY A 264 -14.30 -14.03 -10.51
N SER A 265 -13.13 -14.14 -11.16
CA SER A 265 -12.37 -12.94 -11.61
C SER A 265 -12.91 -12.24 -12.87
N GLY A 266 -13.96 -12.76 -13.52
CA GLY A 266 -14.45 -12.18 -14.77
C GLY A 266 -15.82 -12.69 -15.20
N MET A 267 -16.38 -12.13 -16.27
CA MET A 267 -17.76 -12.40 -16.69
C MET A 267 -18.01 -13.84 -17.16
N SER A 268 -16.96 -14.55 -17.62
CA SER A 268 -17.05 -15.97 -18.00
C SER A 268 -16.80 -16.93 -16.83
N SER A 269 -16.67 -16.41 -15.61
CA SER A 269 -16.40 -17.21 -14.42
C SER A 269 -17.65 -17.94 -13.93
N LEU A 270 -17.45 -18.99 -13.15
CA LEU A 270 -18.52 -19.85 -12.63
C LEU A 270 -19.55 -19.05 -11.82
N LEU A 271 -19.09 -18.21 -10.88
CA LEU A 271 -19.97 -17.40 -10.03
C LEU A 271 -20.77 -16.39 -10.85
N PHE A 272 -20.10 -15.69 -11.77
CA PHE A 272 -20.77 -14.69 -12.61
C PHE A 272 -21.82 -15.35 -13.52
N HIS A 273 -21.47 -16.46 -14.17
CA HIS A 273 -22.37 -17.13 -15.10
C HIS A 273 -23.56 -17.80 -14.39
N GLU A 274 -23.29 -18.64 -13.38
CA GLU A 274 -24.36 -19.42 -12.74
C GLU A 274 -25.21 -18.54 -11.81
N ILE A 275 -24.62 -17.70 -10.96
CA ILE A 275 -25.38 -16.98 -9.93
C ILE A 275 -25.98 -15.68 -10.45
N ARG A 276 -25.22 -14.90 -11.22
CA ARG A 276 -25.67 -13.59 -11.72
C ARG A 276 -26.40 -13.70 -13.05
N GLU A 277 -25.79 -14.29 -14.09
CA GLU A 277 -26.39 -14.28 -15.44
C GLU A 277 -27.57 -15.23 -15.59
N LYS A 278 -27.43 -16.47 -15.10
CA LYS A 278 -28.45 -17.52 -15.28
C LYS A 278 -29.58 -17.43 -14.25
N GLU A 279 -29.23 -17.30 -12.97
CA GLU A 279 -30.23 -17.30 -11.88
C GLU A 279 -30.69 -15.88 -11.49
N GLY A 280 -29.95 -14.82 -11.86
CA GLY A 280 -30.36 -13.43 -11.58
C GLY A 280 -30.42 -13.08 -10.09
N LEU A 281 -29.72 -13.82 -9.22
CA LEU A 281 -29.86 -13.72 -7.76
C LEU A 281 -29.13 -12.52 -7.16
N VAL A 282 -28.09 -12.04 -7.83
CA VAL A 282 -27.18 -11.00 -7.34
C VAL A 282 -26.91 -9.98 -8.44
N TYR A 283 -26.75 -8.72 -8.06
CA TYR A 283 -26.35 -7.65 -8.98
C TYR A 283 -24.87 -7.72 -9.32
N ASP A 284 -24.05 -8.07 -8.33
CA ASP A 284 -22.61 -8.23 -8.49
C ASP A 284 -22.13 -9.43 -7.69
N ILE A 285 -21.11 -10.12 -8.23
CA ILE A 285 -20.46 -11.27 -7.61
C ILE A 285 -19.07 -11.44 -8.21
N TYR A 286 -18.07 -11.58 -7.34
CA TYR A 286 -16.70 -11.85 -7.77
C TYR A 286 -15.93 -12.64 -6.71
N SER A 287 -14.77 -13.13 -7.10
CA SER A 287 -13.79 -13.68 -6.17
C SER A 287 -12.41 -13.05 -6.38
N GLN A 288 -11.70 -12.84 -5.28
CA GLN A 288 -10.36 -12.26 -5.29
C GLN A 288 -9.47 -12.94 -4.25
N ILE A 289 -8.22 -13.21 -4.62
CA ILE A 289 -7.21 -13.65 -3.68
C ILE A 289 -6.40 -12.44 -3.20
N TYR A 290 -6.36 -12.24 -1.90
CA TYR A 290 -5.48 -11.31 -1.19
C TYR A 290 -4.31 -12.11 -0.64
N ALA A 291 -3.22 -12.18 -1.41
CA ALA A 291 -2.05 -12.97 -1.06
C ALA A 291 -0.97 -12.12 -0.37
N LEU A 292 -0.53 -12.60 0.78
CA LEU A 292 0.76 -12.23 1.38
C LEU A 292 1.83 -13.21 0.85
N ARG A 293 3.10 -13.03 1.27
CA ARG A 293 4.17 -13.94 0.86
C ARG A 293 3.93 -15.35 1.42
N GLU A 294 3.54 -15.43 2.68
CA GLU A 294 3.46 -16.67 3.46
C GLU A 294 2.05 -17.28 3.49
N THR A 295 1.02 -16.44 3.48
CA THR A 295 -0.39 -16.82 3.60
C THR A 295 -1.27 -15.98 2.68
N GLY A 296 -2.55 -16.26 2.57
CA GLY A 296 -3.49 -15.45 1.82
C GLY A 296 -4.95 -15.76 2.17
N VAL A 297 -5.85 -14.95 1.64
CA VAL A 297 -7.30 -15.14 1.78
C VAL A 297 -7.96 -15.05 0.42
N LEU A 298 -8.75 -16.06 0.08
CA LEU A 298 -9.75 -15.97 -0.98
C LEU A 298 -11.00 -15.33 -0.40
N VAL A 299 -11.41 -14.20 -0.99
CA VAL A 299 -12.67 -13.53 -0.70
C VAL A 299 -13.64 -13.78 -1.86
N ILE A 300 -14.87 -14.16 -1.54
CA ILE A 300 -16.00 -14.13 -2.46
C ILE A 300 -16.94 -13.05 -1.97
N TYR A 301 -17.25 -12.08 -2.83
CA TYR A 301 -18.15 -10.97 -2.53
C TYR A 301 -19.41 -11.09 -3.40
N SER A 302 -20.55 -10.69 -2.86
CA SER A 302 -21.76 -10.43 -3.63
C SER A 302 -22.60 -9.28 -3.08
N SER A 303 -23.40 -8.68 -3.96
CA SER A 303 -24.43 -7.70 -3.59
C SER A 303 -25.78 -8.03 -4.24
N MET A 304 -26.86 -7.94 -3.46
CA MET A 304 -28.21 -8.27 -3.89
C MET A 304 -29.24 -7.30 -3.29
N SER A 305 -30.46 -7.30 -3.80
CA SER A 305 -31.57 -6.57 -3.15
C SER A 305 -31.88 -7.22 -1.78
N PRO A 306 -32.38 -6.46 -0.79
CA PRO A 306 -32.82 -6.98 0.50
C PRO A 306 -33.91 -8.05 0.42
#